data_AF-A0AAV7N0V8-F1
#
_entry.id   AF-A0AAV7N0V8-F1
#
_cell.length_a   1.000
_cell.length_b   1.000
_cell.length_c   1.000
_cell.angle_alpha   90.00
_cell.angle_beta   90.00
_cell.angle_gamma   90.00
#
_symmetry.space_group_name_H-M   'P 1'
#
loop_
_entity.id
_entity.type
_entity.pdbx_description
1 polymer ?
#
loop_
_entity_poly.entity_id
_entity_poly.type
_entity_poly.pdbx_seq_one_letter_code
_entity_poly.pdbx_strand_id
1 'polypeptide(L)'
;MAEWLEKHAERLDAMERRVSEIEDKQAAASIAQKKMDKLLLTLQAKTEDLEARSRRNNLHIVGIAKMMTIDNMGWDIECLLIALLGHDTFSEICIVEHAHRSLAPIQS
;
A
#
# COMPACT_ATOMS: atom_id res chain seq x y z
N MET A 1 29.32 52.62 28.28
CA MET A 1 27.87 52.40 28.13
C MET A 1 27.47 52.28 26.65
N ALA A 2 27.93 53.17 25.77
CA ALA A 2 27.66 53.10 24.32
C ALA A 2 28.14 51.80 23.64
N GLU A 3 29.39 51.38 23.88
CA GLU A 3 29.96 50.16 23.28
C GLU A 3 29.21 48.86 23.65
N TRP A 4 28.65 48.82 24.87
CA TRP A 4 27.85 47.67 25.31
C TRP A 4 26.50 47.62 24.58
N LEU A 5 25.88 48.77 24.33
CA LEU A 5 24.63 48.87 23.57
C LEU A 5 24.84 48.47 22.12
N GLU A 6 25.93 48.92 21.50
CA GLU A 6 26.31 48.58 20.13
C GLU A 6 26.53 47.06 19.97
N LYS A 7 27.30 46.45 20.87
CA LYS A 7 27.51 45.00 20.88
C LYS A 7 26.21 44.20 21.09
N HIS A 8 25.26 44.72 21.86
CA HIS A 8 23.96 44.06 22.03
C HIS A 8 23.07 44.24 20.80
N ALA A 9 23.11 45.40 20.15
CA ALA A 9 22.41 45.65 18.89
C ALA A 9 22.90 44.68 17.80
N GLU A 10 24.21 44.53 17.62
CA GLU A 10 24.79 43.57 16.64
C GLU A 10 24.34 42.13 16.91
N ARG A 11 24.29 41.72 18.19
CA ARG A 11 23.84 40.38 18.57
C ARG A 11 22.36 40.18 18.28
N LEU A 12 21.52 41.18 18.52
CA LEU A 12 20.10 41.13 18.18
C LEU A 12 19.91 41.03 16.67
N ASP A 13 20.58 41.87 15.90
CA ASP A 13 20.60 41.87 14.44
C ASP A 13 21.00 40.50 13.84
N ALA A 14 22.02 39.87 14.43
CA ALA A 14 22.46 38.53 14.03
C ALA A 14 21.45 37.44 14.42
N MET A 15 20.79 37.58 15.57
CA MET A 15 19.72 36.66 15.99
C MET A 15 18.49 36.80 15.09
N GLU A 16 18.06 38.01 14.76
CA GLU A 16 16.91 38.26 13.89
C GLU A 16 17.12 37.66 12.49
N ARG A 17 18.30 37.86 11.88
CA ARG A 17 18.62 37.23 10.60
C ARG A 17 18.56 35.71 10.66
N ARG A 18 19.12 35.11 11.71
CA ARG A 18 19.08 33.65 11.92
C ARG A 18 17.66 33.13 12.11
N VAL A 19 16.81 33.86 12.83
CA VAL A 19 15.41 33.49 13.02
C VAL A 19 14.68 33.54 11.68
N SER A 20 14.84 34.61 10.91
CA SER A 20 14.24 34.73 9.57
C SER A 20 14.65 33.58 8.66
N GLU A 21 15.94 33.22 8.62
CA GLU A 21 16.40 32.08 7.82
C GLU A 21 15.82 30.73 8.26
N ILE A 22 15.63 30.53 9.57
CA ILE A 22 15.05 29.30 10.11
C ILE A 22 13.56 29.23 9.75
N GLU A 23 12.84 30.34 9.86
CA GLU A 23 11.43 30.43 9.49
C GLU A 23 11.22 30.13 8.01
N ASP A 24 12.06 30.68 7.13
CA ASP A 24 12.02 30.40 5.69
C ASP A 24 12.28 28.92 5.39
N LYS A 25 13.29 28.32 6.03
CA LYS A 25 13.61 26.89 5.88
C LYS A 25 12.47 26.01 6.39
N GLN A 26 11.87 26.38 7.52
CA GLN A 26 10.74 25.67 8.09
C GLN A 26 9.51 25.74 7.18
N ALA A 27 9.22 26.91 6.59
CA ALA A 27 8.14 27.07 5.64
C ALA A 27 8.36 26.21 4.38
N ALA A 28 9.57 26.24 3.81
CA ALA A 28 9.92 25.41 2.66
C ALA A 28 9.81 23.91 2.96
N ALA A 29 10.29 23.47 4.14
CA ALA A 29 10.19 22.09 4.58
C ALA A 29 8.72 21.65 4.76
N SER A 30 7.88 22.50 5.35
CA SER A 30 6.45 22.21 5.54
C SER A 30 5.72 22.04 4.21
N ILE A 31 6.04 22.88 3.20
CA ILE A 31 5.48 22.76 1.85
C ILE A 31 5.91 21.44 1.19
N ALA A 32 7.20 21.10 1.29
CA ALA A 32 7.73 19.86 0.75
C ALA A 32 7.08 18.63 1.40
N GLN A 33 6.92 18.64 2.72
CA GLN A 33 6.26 17.57 3.46
C GLN A 33 4.81 17.38 3.00
N LYS A 34 4.02 18.45 2.92
CA LYS A 34 2.63 18.38 2.41
C LYS A 34 2.55 17.82 0.99
N LYS A 35 3.54 18.12 0.14
CA LYS A 35 3.62 17.56 -1.21
C LYS A 35 3.93 16.06 -1.19
N MET A 36 4.86 15.63 -0.35
CA MET A 36 5.20 14.22 -0.17
C MET A 36 4.02 13.42 0.37
N ASP A 37 3.30 13.93 1.38
CA ASP A 37 2.13 13.26 1.96
C ASP A 37 1.03 13.04 0.92
N LYS A 38 0.76 14.05 0.08
CA LYS A 38 -0.20 13.93 -1.03
C LYS A 38 0.22 12.87 -2.05
N LEU A 39 1.51 12.81 -2.38
CA LEU A 39 2.04 11.81 -3.31
C LEU A 39 1.93 10.40 -2.72
N LEU A 40 2.26 10.22 -1.43
CA LEU A 40 2.13 8.95 -0.73
C LEU A 40 0.69 8.45 -0.76
N LEU A 41 -0.28 9.30 -0.40
CA LEU A 41 -1.70 8.95 -0.46
C LEU A 41 -2.15 8.55 -1.87
N THR A 42 -1.70 9.28 -2.88
CA THR A 42 -2.04 8.98 -4.29
C THR A 42 -1.44 7.65 -4.72
N LEU A 43 -0.19 7.39 -4.36
CA LEU A 43 0.49 6.14 -4.71
C LEU A 43 -0.14 4.95 -3.98
N GLN A 44 -0.47 5.11 -2.70
CA GLN A 44 -1.15 4.09 -1.93
C GLN A 44 -2.50 3.70 -2.55
N ALA A 45 -3.34 4.69 -2.87
CA ALA A 45 -4.63 4.42 -3.51
C ALA A 45 -4.45 3.72 -4.87
N LYS A 46 -3.42 4.10 -5.64
CA LYS A 46 -3.10 3.45 -6.92
C LYS A 46 -2.61 2.01 -6.74
N THR A 47 -1.78 1.74 -5.73
CA THR A 47 -1.31 0.38 -5.46
C THR A 47 -2.45 -0.52 -4.99
N GLU A 48 -3.35 0.00 -4.16
CA GLU A 48 -4.55 -0.73 -3.72
C GLU A 48 -5.48 -1.05 -4.90
N ASP A 49 -5.72 -0.09 -5.81
CA ASP A 49 -6.50 -0.35 -7.03
C ASP A 49 -5.83 -1.41 -7.93
N LEU A 50 -4.52 -1.29 -8.15
CA LEU A 50 -3.79 -2.25 -8.97
C LEU A 50 -3.79 -3.66 -8.37
N GLU A 51 -3.65 -3.79 -7.04
CA GLU A 51 -3.73 -5.06 -6.34
C GLU A 51 -5.15 -5.66 -6.45
N ALA A 52 -6.19 -4.85 -6.20
CA ALA A 52 -7.57 -5.27 -6.32
C ALA A 52 -7.93 -5.71 -7.74
N ARG A 53 -7.42 -5.01 -8.77
CA ARG A 53 -7.57 -5.39 -10.18
C ARG A 53 -6.84 -6.66 -10.51
N SER A 54 -5.60 -6.79 -10.05
CA SER A 54 -4.78 -7.98 -10.29
C SER A 54 -5.37 -9.23 -9.65
N ARG A 55 -6.06 -9.10 -8.52
CA ARG A 55 -6.68 -10.23 -7.80
C ARG A 55 -8.18 -10.36 -8.05
N ARG A 56 -8.77 -9.54 -8.93
CA ARG A 56 -10.22 -9.48 -9.17
C ARG A 56 -10.83 -10.83 -9.53
N ASN A 57 -10.08 -11.62 -10.30
CA ASN A 57 -10.51 -12.94 -10.77
C ASN A 57 -9.98 -14.09 -9.89
N ASN A 58 -9.29 -13.76 -8.78
CA ASN A 58 -8.76 -14.78 -7.88
C ASN A 58 -9.81 -15.15 -6.84
N LEU A 59 -10.11 -16.44 -6.72
CA LEU A 59 -10.95 -16.98 -5.66
C LEU A 59 -10.07 -17.53 -4.53
N HIS A 60 -10.39 -17.17 -3.28
CA HIS A 60 -9.75 -17.76 -2.10
C HIS A 60 -10.73 -18.72 -1.43
N ILE A 61 -10.45 -20.03 -1.53
CA ILE A 61 -11.32 -21.07 -0.98
C ILE A 61 -10.72 -21.62 0.32
N VAL A 62 -11.50 -21.56 1.40
CA VAL A 62 -11.12 -22.05 2.73
C VAL A 62 -11.87 -23.33 3.09
N GLY A 63 -11.30 -24.16 3.97
CA GLY A 63 -11.95 -25.39 4.44
C GLY A 63 -11.85 -26.60 3.51
N ILE A 64 -11.06 -26.54 2.44
CA ILE A 64 -10.79 -27.70 1.57
C ILE A 64 -9.80 -28.65 2.26
N ALA A 65 -10.22 -29.90 2.43
CA ALA A 65 -9.39 -30.96 3.00
C ALA A 65 -8.06 -31.11 2.22
N LYS A 66 -6.99 -31.49 2.93
CA LYS A 66 -5.64 -31.60 2.35
C LYS A 66 -5.51 -32.68 1.26
N MET A 67 -6.56 -33.49 1.04
CA MET A 67 -6.57 -34.65 0.17
C MET A 67 -6.58 -34.33 -1.33
N MET A 68 -6.81 -33.07 -1.73
CA MET A 68 -6.61 -32.67 -3.14
C MET A 68 -5.12 -32.73 -3.48
N THR A 69 -4.80 -33.56 -4.48
CA THR A 69 -3.47 -33.76 -5.03
C THR A 69 -2.93 -32.44 -5.58
N ILE A 70 -1.67 -32.11 -5.26
CA ILE A 70 -1.03 -30.86 -5.69
C ILE A 70 -0.93 -30.80 -7.22
N ASP A 71 -0.80 -31.97 -7.85
CA ASP A 71 -0.43 -32.16 -9.25
C ASP A 71 -1.53 -31.69 -10.22
N ASN A 72 -2.81 -31.78 -9.83
CA ASN A 72 -3.98 -31.47 -10.68
C ASN A 72 -4.95 -30.49 -10.02
N MET A 73 -4.46 -29.60 -9.16
CA MET A 73 -5.33 -28.78 -8.34
C MET A 73 -6.24 -27.82 -9.14
N GLY A 74 -5.84 -27.40 -10.34
CA GLY A 74 -6.71 -26.62 -11.23
C GLY A 74 -7.98 -27.39 -11.62
N TRP A 75 -7.79 -28.61 -12.13
CA TRP A 75 -8.88 -29.51 -12.51
C TRP A 75 -9.78 -29.88 -11.32
N ASP A 76 -9.18 -30.17 -10.16
CA ASP A 76 -9.92 -30.48 -8.94
C ASP A 76 -10.85 -29.32 -8.52
N ILE A 77 -10.38 -28.07 -8.66
CA ILE A 77 -11.18 -26.88 -8.37
C ILE A 77 -12.26 -26.65 -9.44
N GLU A 78 -11.98 -26.86 -10.73
CA GLU A 78 -13.00 -26.77 -11.78
C GLU A 78 -14.16 -27.74 -11.52
N CYS A 79 -13.83 -29.00 -11.23
CA CYS A 79 -14.80 -30.04 -10.89
C CYS A 79 -15.59 -29.68 -9.62
N LEU A 80 -14.91 -29.15 -8.59
CA LEU A 80 -15.56 -28.70 -7.36
C LEU A 80 -16.55 -27.57 -7.61
N LEU A 81 -16.17 -26.56 -8.40
CA LEU A 81 -17.02 -25.40 -8.70
C LEU A 81 -18.27 -25.81 -9.49
N ILE A 82 -18.10 -26.68 -10.49
CA ILE A 82 -19.22 -27.23 -11.27
C ILE A 82 -20.15 -28.07 -10.38
N ALA A 83 -19.60 -28.89 -9.48
CA ALA A 83 -20.40 -29.70 -8.57
C ALA A 83 -21.18 -28.87 -7.54
N LEU A 84 -20.60 -27.75 -7.07
CA LEU A 84 -21.24 -26.88 -6.06
C LEU A 84 -22.28 -25.94 -6.66
N LEU A 85 -21.99 -25.33 -7.81
CA LEU A 85 -22.83 -24.29 -8.41
C LEU A 85 -23.78 -24.85 -9.48
N GLY A 86 -23.56 -26.08 -9.94
CA GLY A 86 -24.35 -26.73 -10.98
C GLY A 86 -23.88 -26.36 -12.38
N HIS A 87 -24.05 -27.30 -13.32
CA HIS A 87 -23.57 -27.16 -14.70
C HIS A 87 -24.30 -26.02 -15.45
N ASP A 88 -25.56 -25.74 -15.10
CA ASP A 88 -26.38 -24.71 -15.74
C ASP A 88 -25.95 -23.28 -15.36
N THR A 89 -25.17 -23.13 -14.28
CA THR A 89 -24.68 -21.83 -13.80
C THR A 89 -23.51 -21.31 -14.64
N PHE A 90 -22.82 -22.20 -15.35
CA PHE A 90 -21.70 -21.83 -16.21
C PHE A 90 -22.14 -21.86 -17.67
N SER A 91 -22.22 -20.70 -18.30
CA SER A 91 -22.54 -20.59 -19.73
C SER A 91 -21.43 -21.14 -20.64
N GLU A 92 -20.21 -21.24 -20.11
CA GLU A 92 -19.00 -21.76 -20.76
C GLU A 92 -18.25 -22.69 -19.80
N ILE A 93 -17.22 -23.39 -20.29
CA ILE A 93 -16.37 -24.22 -19.43
C ILE A 93 -15.70 -23.33 -18.38
N CYS A 94 -15.80 -23.71 -17.10
CA CYS A 94 -15.04 -23.07 -16.03
C CYS A 94 -13.55 -23.34 -16.24
N ILE A 95 -12.77 -22.32 -16.58
CA ILE A 95 -11.32 -22.45 -16.80
C ILE A 95 -10.58 -21.86 -15.59
N VAL A 96 -9.72 -22.66 -14.97
CA VAL A 96 -8.82 -22.22 -13.91
C VAL A 96 -7.40 -22.06 -14.46
N GLU A 97 -6.96 -20.81 -14.64
CA GLU A 97 -5.61 -20.51 -15.17
C GLU A 97 -4.49 -21.02 -14.25
N HIS A 98 -4.68 -20.86 -12.94
CA HIS A 98 -3.71 -21.28 -11.94
C HIS A 98 -4.38 -21.54 -10.60
N ALA A 99 -3.99 -22.63 -9.93
CA ALA A 99 -4.45 -22.96 -8.59
C ALA A 99 -3.24 -23.36 -7.73
N HIS A 100 -3.12 -22.74 -6.55
CA HIS A 100 -2.11 -23.09 -5.55
C HIS A 100 -2.67 -22.95 -4.15
N ARG A 101 -2.12 -23.72 -3.19
CA ARG A 101 -2.44 -23.51 -1.78
C ARG A 101 -1.74 -22.24 -1.32
N SER A 102 -2.47 -21.34 -0.67
CA SER A 102 -1.83 -20.22 0.01
C SER A 102 -0.87 -20.76 1.07
N LEU A 103 0.28 -20.11 1.22
CA LEU A 103 1.15 -20.37 2.36
C LEU A 103 0.33 -20.18 3.64
N ALA A 104 0.45 -21.12 4.58
CA ALA A 104 -0.24 -20.98 5.87
C ALA A 104 0.16 -19.64 6.49
N PRO A 105 -0.76 -18.91 7.14
CA PRO A 105 -0.39 -17.71 7.86
C PRO A 105 0.69 -18.08 8.88
N ILE A 106 1.77 -17.30 8.93
CA ILE A 106 2.68 -17.33 10.06
C ILE A 106 1.82 -16.92 11.25
N GLN A 107 1.52 -17.87 12.13
CA GLN A 107 0.85 -17.56 13.39
C GLN A 107 1.82 -16.67 14.19
N SER A 108 1.53 -15.38 14.24
CA SER A 108 2.18 -14.41 15.13
C SER A 108 1.62 -14.54 16.54
#